data_AF-A0A518H6C1-F1
#
_entry.id   AF-A0A518H6C1-F1
#
_cell.length_a   1.000
_cell.length_b   1.000
_cell.length_c   1.000
_cell.angle_alpha   90.00
_cell.angle_beta   90.00
_cell.angle_gamma   90.00
#
_symmetry.space_group_name_H-M   'P 1'
#
loop_
_entity.id
_entity.type
_entity.pdbx_description
1 polymer ?
#
loop_
_entity_poly.entity_id
_entity_poly.type
_entity_poly.pdbx_seq_one_letter_code
_entity_poly.pdbx_strand_id
1 'polypeptide(L)'
;MSPKAKDQGDRKAALVEKLSALAEGLRRGEDLPISRVTPLKSLCQDREAAAPFALSLLRMVGRDLRAKRRPRRYRMLVEQAAKVLQACLDKPSGALEGSLRSLLVEMDGERRQARPTNWGVFLIVVSNGLLRVAEACLKAVLDPARASSLLYGASVVYAELQGDGPGTGLRPSAATTIEEIARFWRDRYGIE
;
A
#
# COMPACT_ATOMS: atom_id res chain seq x y z
N MET A 1 -6.87 30.13 -13.82
CA MET A 1 -6.83 28.66 -13.77
C MET A 1 -7.34 28.12 -15.10
N SER A 2 -6.57 27.33 -15.84
CA SER A 2 -6.98 26.87 -17.17
C SER A 2 -8.16 25.89 -17.08
N PRO A 3 -9.11 25.87 -18.04
CA PRO A 3 -10.27 24.98 -18.02
C PRO A 3 -9.92 23.50 -17.82
N LYS A 4 -8.81 23.06 -18.44
CA LYS A 4 -8.27 21.70 -18.33
C LYS A 4 -7.77 21.34 -16.92
N ALA A 5 -7.24 22.31 -16.18
CA ALA A 5 -6.77 22.10 -14.81
C ALA A 5 -7.94 21.98 -13.83
N LYS A 6 -9.01 22.76 -14.06
CA LYS A 6 -10.26 22.66 -13.30
C LYS A 6 -10.94 21.31 -13.50
N ASP A 7 -11.10 20.88 -14.76
CA ASP A 7 -11.68 19.57 -15.11
C ASP A 7 -10.91 18.38 -14.51
N GLN A 8 -9.58 18.45 -14.48
CA GLN A 8 -8.75 17.42 -13.85
C GLN A 8 -8.90 17.38 -12.32
N GLY A 9 -9.06 18.54 -11.67
CA GLY A 9 -9.33 18.66 -10.23
C GLY A 9 -10.68 18.06 -9.86
N ASP A 10 -11.73 18.44 -10.58
CA ASP A 10 -13.10 17.97 -10.38
C ASP A 10 -13.19 16.43 -10.54
N ARG A 11 -12.48 15.89 -11.54
CA ARG A 11 -12.39 14.44 -11.74
C ARG A 11 -11.68 13.73 -10.59
N LYS A 12 -10.59 14.29 -10.06
CA LYS A 12 -9.88 13.71 -8.90
C LYS A 12 -10.76 13.74 -7.65
N ALA A 13 -11.46 14.84 -7.40
CA ALA A 13 -12.43 14.96 -6.31
C ALA A 13 -13.52 13.88 -6.39
N ALA A 14 -14.14 13.69 -7.56
CA ALA A 14 -15.15 12.66 -7.76
C ALA A 14 -14.63 11.23 -7.51
N LEU A 15 -13.35 10.94 -7.77
CA LEU A 15 -12.74 9.64 -7.48
C LEU A 15 -12.52 9.45 -5.97
N VAL A 16 -12.09 10.49 -5.26
CA VAL A 16 -11.91 10.48 -3.80
C VAL A 16 -13.26 10.31 -3.10
N GLU A 17 -14.30 11.00 -3.57
CA GLU A 17 -15.66 10.84 -3.05
C GLU A 17 -16.20 9.42 -3.23
N LYS A 18 -15.92 8.77 -4.36
CA LYS A 18 -16.26 7.35 -4.56
C LYS A 18 -15.58 6.43 -3.55
N LEU A 19 -14.35 6.72 -3.13
CA LEU A 19 -13.66 5.95 -2.09
C LEU A 19 -14.22 6.22 -0.70
N SER A 20 -14.60 7.46 -0.42
CA SER A 20 -15.25 7.83 0.85
C SER A 20 -16.61 7.15 0.99
N ALA A 21 -17.44 7.20 -0.06
CA ALA A 21 -18.72 6.50 -0.10
C ALA A 21 -18.55 4.97 0.01
N LEU A 22 -17.47 4.43 -0.55
CA LEU A 22 -17.11 3.02 -0.39
C LEU A 22 -16.82 2.69 1.08
N ALA A 23 -16.02 3.50 1.78
CA ALA A 23 -15.76 3.31 3.20
C ALA A 23 -17.03 3.41 4.05
N GLU A 24 -17.94 4.32 3.73
CA GLU A 24 -19.23 4.44 4.41
C GLU A 24 -20.14 3.22 4.20
N GLY A 25 -20.20 2.68 2.98
CA GLY A 25 -20.93 1.44 2.72
C GLY A 25 -20.40 0.28 3.57
N LEU A 26 -19.07 0.12 3.61
CA LEU A 26 -18.43 -0.90 4.46
C LEU A 26 -18.75 -0.68 5.95
N ARG A 27 -18.77 0.58 6.44
CA ARG A 27 -19.17 0.89 7.83
C ARG A 27 -20.62 0.51 8.14
N ARG A 28 -21.51 0.60 7.16
CA ARG A 28 -22.91 0.15 7.30
C ARG A 28 -23.04 -1.37 7.31
N GLY A 29 -21.94 -2.12 7.19
CA GLY A 29 -21.93 -3.57 7.17
C GLY A 29 -22.12 -4.17 5.78
N GLU A 30 -22.01 -3.38 4.71
CA GLU A 30 -22.14 -3.88 3.34
C GLU A 30 -20.90 -4.71 2.94
N ASP A 31 -21.12 -5.88 2.34
CA ASP A 31 -20.08 -6.60 1.60
C ASP A 31 -20.04 -6.07 0.17
N LEU A 32 -18.90 -5.51 -0.23
CA LEU A 32 -18.77 -4.83 -1.52
C LEU A 32 -17.74 -5.53 -2.41
N PRO A 33 -17.99 -5.66 -3.73
CA PRO A 33 -17.06 -6.34 -4.60
C PRO A 33 -15.75 -5.55 -4.69
N ILE A 34 -14.62 -6.26 -4.73
CA ILE A 34 -13.29 -5.63 -4.77
C ILE A 34 -13.11 -4.71 -6.00
N SER A 35 -13.86 -4.94 -7.09
CA SER A 35 -13.89 -4.05 -8.25
C SER A 35 -14.33 -2.61 -7.94
N ARG A 36 -14.96 -2.36 -6.79
CA ARG A 36 -15.32 -1.02 -6.33
C ARG A 36 -14.12 -0.16 -5.94
N VAL A 37 -12.93 -0.74 -5.69
CA VAL A 37 -11.71 0.06 -5.46
C VAL A 37 -11.04 0.55 -6.75
N THR A 38 -11.63 0.32 -7.92
CA THR A 38 -11.11 0.81 -9.21
C THR A 38 -10.82 2.31 -9.29
N PRO A 39 -11.47 3.23 -8.54
CA PRO A 39 -11.04 4.63 -8.49
C PRO A 39 -9.56 4.80 -8.09
N LEU A 40 -9.03 3.92 -7.22
CA LEU A 40 -7.61 3.93 -6.85
C LEU A 40 -6.68 3.71 -8.03
N LYS A 41 -7.10 2.95 -9.04
CA LYS A 41 -6.28 2.73 -10.23
C LYS A 41 -5.96 4.04 -10.94
N SER A 42 -6.94 4.93 -11.04
CA SER A 42 -6.76 6.26 -11.64
C SER A 42 -5.96 7.20 -10.73
N LEU A 43 -6.21 7.17 -9.41
CA LEU A 43 -5.46 8.01 -8.46
C LEU A 43 -3.98 7.64 -8.42
N CYS A 44 -3.66 6.35 -8.40
CA CYS A 44 -2.27 5.84 -8.45
C CYS A 44 -1.52 6.18 -9.76
N GLN A 45 -2.17 6.73 -10.79
CA GLN A 45 -1.47 7.24 -11.99
C GLN A 45 -0.75 8.58 -11.73
N ASP A 46 -1.06 9.24 -10.62
CA ASP A 46 -0.39 10.46 -10.19
C ASP A 46 1.04 10.15 -9.71
N ARG A 47 2.02 10.42 -10.58
CA ARG A 47 3.43 10.13 -10.34
C ARG A 47 3.99 10.90 -9.15
N GLU A 48 3.55 12.14 -8.95
CA GLU A 48 4.01 12.97 -7.83
C GLU A 48 3.46 12.46 -6.50
N ALA A 49 2.28 11.84 -6.50
CA ALA A 49 1.69 11.24 -5.31
C ALA A 49 2.23 9.83 -5.01
N ALA A 50 2.93 9.16 -5.93
CA ALA A 50 3.31 7.76 -5.80
C ALA A 50 4.19 7.48 -4.55
N ALA A 51 5.29 8.22 -4.38
CA ALA A 51 6.18 8.02 -3.24
C ALA A 51 5.56 8.47 -1.89
N PRO A 52 4.87 9.63 -1.79
CA PRO A 52 4.09 9.97 -0.60
C PRO A 52 3.02 8.93 -0.26
N PHE A 53 2.32 8.38 -1.26
CA PHE A 53 1.31 7.35 -1.05
C PHE A 53 1.92 6.04 -0.57
N ALA A 54 3.04 5.62 -1.17
CA ALA A 54 3.82 4.46 -0.74
C ALA A 54 4.23 4.57 0.74
N LEU A 55 4.66 5.76 1.17
CA LEU A 55 4.99 6.02 2.57
C LEU A 55 3.76 5.95 3.48
N SER A 56 2.64 6.51 3.06
CA SER A 56 1.37 6.41 3.80
C SER A 56 0.98 4.95 4.00
N LEU A 57 1.00 4.14 2.93
CA LEU A 57 0.74 2.70 3.00
C LEU A 57 1.71 1.98 3.94
N LEU A 58 3.01 2.25 3.88
CA LEU A 58 4.00 1.66 4.79
C LEU A 58 3.71 1.98 6.26
N ARG A 59 3.29 3.20 6.56
CA ARG A 59 2.92 3.61 7.93
C ARG A 59 1.67 2.86 8.42
N MET A 60 0.66 2.69 7.56
CA MET A 60 -0.53 1.90 7.86
C MET A 60 -0.14 0.44 8.15
N VAL A 61 0.64 -0.18 7.26
CA VAL A 61 1.16 -1.54 7.44
C VAL A 61 1.96 -1.68 8.75
N GLY A 62 2.82 -0.70 9.07
CA GLY A 62 3.58 -0.69 10.31
C GLY A 62 2.70 -0.67 11.57
N ARG A 63 1.60 0.11 11.55
CA ARG A 63 0.59 0.11 12.64
C ARG A 63 -0.06 -1.26 12.78
N ASP A 64 -0.47 -1.88 11.68
CA ASP A 64 -1.12 -3.20 11.71
C ASP A 64 -0.19 -4.33 12.15
N LEU A 65 1.08 -4.31 11.71
CA LEU A 65 2.07 -5.29 12.17
C LEU A 65 2.26 -5.21 13.69
N ARG A 66 2.21 -4.01 14.28
CA ARG A 66 2.25 -3.81 15.73
C ARG A 66 0.96 -4.30 16.41
N ALA A 67 -0.20 -3.88 15.92
CA ALA A 67 -1.50 -4.26 16.48
C ALA A 67 -1.71 -5.79 16.46
N LYS A 68 -1.38 -6.45 15.34
CA LYS A 68 -1.50 -7.90 15.14
C LYS A 68 -0.32 -8.69 15.76
N ARG A 69 0.53 -8.05 16.57
CA ARG A 69 1.70 -8.65 17.28
C ARG A 69 2.58 -9.52 16.37
N ARG A 70 2.80 -9.09 15.12
CA ARG A 70 3.60 -9.84 14.15
C ARG A 70 5.08 -9.89 14.57
N PRO A 71 5.87 -10.86 14.04
CA PRO A 71 7.28 -11.01 14.37
C PRO A 71 8.04 -9.68 14.38
N ARG A 72 8.89 -9.49 15.40
CA ARG A 72 9.67 -8.25 15.61
C ARG A 72 10.45 -7.86 14.36
N ARG A 73 11.00 -8.84 13.65
CA ARG A 73 11.77 -8.64 12.42
C ARG A 73 10.96 -7.94 11.32
N TYR A 74 9.70 -8.34 11.11
CA TYR A 74 8.84 -7.70 10.09
C TYR A 74 8.53 -6.25 10.45
N ARG A 75 8.25 -5.99 11.73
CA ARG A 75 8.02 -4.63 12.24
C ARG A 75 9.25 -3.75 12.00
N MET A 76 10.44 -4.25 12.32
CA MET A 76 11.70 -3.52 12.11
C MET A 76 11.95 -3.21 10.63
N LEU A 77 11.74 -4.17 9.73
CA LEU A 77 11.93 -3.96 8.29
C LEU A 77 10.99 -2.89 7.73
N VAL A 78 9.70 -2.93 8.09
CA VAL A 78 8.72 -1.93 7.63
C VAL A 78 8.98 -0.55 8.23
N GLU A 79 9.35 -0.48 9.51
CA GLU A 79 9.70 0.78 10.16
C GLU A 79 10.96 1.41 9.55
N GLN A 80 11.99 0.60 9.26
CA GLN A 80 13.19 1.06 8.59
C GLN A 80 12.91 1.51 7.16
N ALA A 81 12.10 0.77 6.41
CA ALA A 81 11.64 1.15 5.08
C ALA A 81 10.89 2.49 5.08
N ALA A 82 10.00 2.72 6.04
CA ALA A 82 9.29 3.99 6.17
C ALA A 82 10.25 5.16 6.47
N LYS A 83 11.27 4.95 7.31
CA LYS A 83 12.30 5.97 7.60
C LYS A 83 13.13 6.32 6.37
N VAL A 84 13.66 5.32 5.67
CA VAL A 84 14.47 5.54 4.47
C VAL A 84 13.63 6.19 3.37
N LEU A 85 12.38 5.76 3.19
CA LEU A 85 11.50 6.37 2.19
C LEU A 85 11.15 7.83 2.52
N GLN A 86 10.89 8.16 3.80
CA GLN A 86 10.73 9.56 4.20
C GLN A 86 11.98 10.38 3.87
N ALA A 87 13.17 9.87 4.21
CA ALA A 87 14.43 10.54 3.86
C ALA A 87 14.60 10.72 2.34
N CYS A 88 14.16 9.76 1.51
CA CYS A 88 14.16 9.90 0.05
C CYS A 88 13.25 11.03 -0.41
N LEU A 89 12.08 11.21 0.22
CA LEU A 89 11.15 12.28 -0.10
C LEU A 89 11.71 13.65 0.29
N ASP A 90 12.40 13.73 1.43
CA ASP A 90 12.99 14.97 1.94
C ASP A 90 14.21 15.38 1.12
N LYS A 91 15.08 14.41 0.78
CA LYS A 91 16.30 14.63 0.00
C LYS A 91 16.69 13.37 -0.80
N PRO A 92 16.30 13.28 -2.08
CA PRO A 92 16.67 12.16 -2.93
C PRO A 92 18.20 11.98 -3.03
N SER A 93 18.67 10.74 -2.86
CA SER A 93 20.08 10.40 -3.11
C SER A 93 20.25 8.93 -3.49
N GLY A 94 21.28 8.63 -4.27
CA GLY A 94 21.58 7.25 -4.69
C GLY A 94 21.88 6.30 -3.52
N ALA A 95 22.44 6.81 -2.41
CA ALA A 95 22.68 6.04 -1.20
C ALA A 95 21.36 5.57 -0.53
N LEU A 96 20.34 6.43 -0.55
CA LEU A 96 19.02 6.07 -0.02
C LEU A 96 18.31 5.06 -0.93
N GLU A 97 18.43 5.19 -2.25
CA GLU A 97 17.94 4.15 -3.17
C GLU A 97 18.63 2.80 -2.94
N GLY A 98 19.95 2.80 -2.76
CA GLY A 98 20.71 1.62 -2.38
C GLY A 98 20.17 0.98 -1.10
N SER A 99 19.88 1.81 -0.09
CA SER A 99 19.28 1.36 1.17
C SER A 99 17.88 0.75 0.98
N LEU A 100 17.04 1.33 0.10
CA LEU A 100 15.73 0.76 -0.24
C LEU A 100 15.86 -0.60 -0.95
N ARG A 101 16.84 -0.74 -1.86
CA ARG A 101 17.14 -2.01 -2.55
C ARG A 101 17.59 -3.09 -1.56
N SER A 102 18.46 -2.74 -0.60
CA SER A 102 18.89 -3.67 0.46
C SER A 102 17.72 -4.14 1.32
N LEU A 103 16.84 -3.22 1.73
CA LEU A 103 15.63 -3.56 2.50
C LEU A 103 14.69 -4.49 1.71
N LEU A 104 14.56 -4.29 0.40
CA LEU A 104 13.79 -5.21 -0.46
C LEU A 104 14.35 -6.63 -0.45
N VAL A 105 15.68 -6.78 -0.51
CA VAL A 105 16.34 -8.09 -0.43
C VAL A 105 16.07 -8.74 0.93
N GLU A 106 16.18 -7.98 2.02
CA GLU A 106 15.88 -8.50 3.36
C GLU A 106 14.40 -8.94 3.49
N MET A 107 13.46 -8.14 2.99
CA MET A 107 12.03 -8.51 3.00
C MET A 107 11.73 -9.76 2.17
N ASP A 108 12.36 -9.92 1.00
CA ASP A 108 12.21 -11.12 0.17
C ASP A 108 12.82 -12.35 0.86
N GLY A 109 13.98 -12.21 1.52
CA GLY A 109 14.60 -13.27 2.32
C GLY A 109 13.74 -13.75 3.49
N GLU A 110 13.05 -12.83 4.18
CA GLU A 110 12.10 -13.20 5.25
C GLU A 110 10.89 -13.99 4.73
N ARG A 111 10.48 -13.75 3.48
CA ARG A 111 9.39 -14.49 2.84
C ARG A 111 9.84 -15.81 2.26
N ARG A 112 11.05 -15.88 1.72
CA ARG A 112 11.62 -17.07 1.08
C ARG A 112 12.56 -17.77 2.05
N GLN A 113 12.00 -18.61 2.90
CA GLN A 113 12.81 -19.43 3.80
C GLN A 113 13.23 -20.70 3.07
N ALA A 114 14.51 -20.78 2.71
CA ALA A 114 15.11 -22.04 2.26
C ALA A 114 15.17 -23.00 3.46
N ARG A 115 14.52 -24.16 3.36
CA ARG A 115 14.67 -25.22 4.35
C ARG A 115 15.37 -26.43 3.74
N PRO A 116 16.44 -26.93 4.36
CA PRO A 116 16.98 -28.22 3.98
C PRO A 116 15.97 -29.31 4.34
N THR A 117 15.78 -30.24 3.42
CA THR A 117 14.98 -31.44 3.60
C THR A 117 15.80 -32.66 3.19
N ASN A 118 15.34 -33.86 3.53
CA ASN A 118 15.99 -35.11 3.14
C ASN A 118 16.02 -35.35 1.60
N TRP A 119 15.33 -34.49 0.82
CA TRP A 119 15.26 -34.55 -0.65
C TRP A 119 15.87 -33.31 -1.33
N GLY A 120 16.63 -32.49 -0.61
CA GLY A 120 17.26 -31.26 -1.11
C GLY A 120 16.73 -29.98 -0.44
N VAL A 121 17.07 -28.82 -1.00
CA VAL A 121 16.64 -27.51 -0.48
C VAL A 121 15.32 -27.11 -1.13
N PHE A 122 14.25 -26.99 -0.33
CA PHE A 122 12.98 -26.43 -0.78
C PHE A 122 12.84 -24.98 -0.31
N LEU A 123 12.33 -24.12 -1.19
CA LEU A 123 11.95 -22.76 -0.83
C LEU A 123 10.53 -22.77 -0.25
N ILE A 124 10.41 -22.51 1.05
CA ILE A 124 9.13 -22.27 1.69
C ILE A 124 8.83 -20.77 1.56
N VAL A 125 7.79 -20.44 0.81
CA VAL A 125 7.26 -19.07 0.76
C VAL A 125 6.29 -18.88 1.93
N VAL A 126 6.75 -18.21 2.99
CA VAL A 126 5.88 -17.80 4.08
C VAL A 126 5.06 -16.60 3.59
N SER A 127 3.76 -16.82 3.35
CA SER A 127 2.86 -15.76 2.91
C SER A 127 2.61 -14.78 4.06
N ASN A 128 3.26 -13.62 4.01
CA ASN A 128 2.89 -12.47 4.84
C ASN A 128 2.38 -11.34 3.93
N GLY A 129 1.06 -11.22 3.85
CA GLY A 129 0.41 -10.22 3.01
C GLY A 129 0.84 -8.78 3.34
N LEU A 130 1.04 -8.45 4.62
CA LEU A 130 1.47 -7.11 5.05
C LEU A 130 2.90 -6.81 4.59
N LEU A 131 3.81 -7.79 4.64
CA LEU A 131 5.17 -7.63 4.13
C LEU A 131 5.19 -7.50 2.60
N ARG A 132 4.30 -8.21 1.91
CA ARG A 132 4.11 -8.07 0.46
C ARG A 132 3.63 -6.66 0.06
N VAL A 133 2.74 -6.05 0.83
CA VAL A 133 2.31 -4.65 0.64
C VAL A 133 3.50 -3.71 0.81
N ALA A 134 4.33 -3.91 1.85
CA ALA A 134 5.51 -3.10 2.08
C ALA A 134 6.55 -3.19 0.94
N GLU A 135 6.83 -4.39 0.43
CA GLU A 135 7.70 -4.56 -0.73
C GLU A 135 7.15 -3.86 -1.98
N ALA A 136 5.85 -3.94 -2.22
CA ALA A 136 5.23 -3.29 -3.38
C ALA A 136 5.38 -1.77 -3.30
N CYS A 137 5.31 -1.19 -2.09
CA CYS A 137 5.57 0.23 -1.86
C CYS A 137 7.02 0.59 -2.21
N LEU A 138 8.00 -0.19 -1.78
CA LEU A 138 9.41 0.06 -2.11
C LEU A 138 9.70 -0.11 -3.60
N LYS A 139 9.15 -1.16 -4.23
CA LYS A 139 9.25 -1.39 -5.68
C LYS A 139 8.63 -0.24 -6.47
N ALA A 140 7.51 0.32 -6.02
CA ALA A 140 6.86 1.44 -6.69
C ALA A 140 7.73 2.71 -6.69
N VAL A 141 8.51 2.93 -5.63
CA VAL A 141 9.42 4.08 -5.54
C VAL A 141 10.66 3.87 -6.40
N LEU A 142 11.21 2.66 -6.40
CA LEU A 142 12.41 2.30 -7.17
C LEU A 142 12.13 2.11 -8.67
N ASP A 143 10.88 1.84 -9.06
CA ASP A 143 10.44 1.68 -10.44
C ASP A 143 9.21 2.57 -10.72
N PRO A 144 9.42 3.85 -11.06
CA PRO A 144 8.33 4.79 -11.35
C PRO A 144 7.42 4.35 -12.51
N ALA A 145 7.92 3.54 -13.46
CA ALA A 145 7.12 3.05 -14.57
C ALA A 145 6.05 2.05 -14.12
N ARG A 146 6.31 1.32 -13.04
CA ARG A 146 5.39 0.35 -12.44
C ARG A 146 4.66 0.87 -11.20
N ALA A 147 4.99 2.06 -10.72
CA ALA A 147 4.45 2.63 -9.48
C ALA A 147 2.93 2.55 -9.40
N SER A 148 2.23 2.94 -10.47
CA SER A 148 0.77 2.96 -10.51
C SER A 148 0.14 1.58 -10.28
N SER A 149 0.61 0.56 -11.00
CA SER A 149 0.06 -0.80 -10.88
C SER A 149 0.46 -1.47 -9.57
N LEU A 150 1.69 -1.20 -9.09
CA LEU A 150 2.18 -1.71 -7.81
C LEU A 150 1.41 -1.13 -6.63
N LEU A 151 1.19 0.19 -6.57
CA LEU A 151 0.48 0.84 -5.47
C LEU A 151 -1.01 0.54 -5.49
N TYR A 152 -1.63 0.45 -6.67
CA TYR A 152 -2.99 -0.05 -6.80
C TYR A 152 -3.11 -1.47 -6.26
N GLY A 153 -2.26 -2.39 -6.71
CA GLY A 153 -2.27 -3.78 -6.25
C GLY A 153 -1.98 -3.92 -4.76
N ALA A 154 -1.05 -3.12 -4.23
CA ALA A 154 -0.74 -3.07 -2.81
C ALA A 154 -1.95 -2.63 -1.98
N SER A 155 -2.69 -1.62 -2.44
CA SER A 155 -3.89 -1.11 -1.77
C SER A 155 -5.02 -2.13 -1.76
N VAL A 156 -5.24 -2.83 -2.88
CA VAL A 156 -6.21 -3.92 -3.00
C VAL A 156 -5.89 -5.02 -1.99
N VAL A 157 -4.66 -5.54 -2.03
CA VAL A 157 -4.21 -6.60 -1.11
C VAL A 157 -4.34 -6.13 0.34
N TYR A 158 -4.00 -4.87 0.62
CA TYR A 158 -4.07 -4.35 1.98
C TYR A 158 -5.49 -4.27 2.53
N ALA A 159 -6.45 -3.87 1.69
CA ALA A 159 -7.87 -3.84 2.06
C ALA A 159 -8.42 -5.27 2.27
N GLU A 160 -8.06 -6.22 1.41
CA GLU A 160 -8.48 -7.62 1.55
C GLU A 160 -7.95 -8.27 2.85
N LEU A 161 -6.73 -7.92 3.28
CA LEU A 161 -6.10 -8.45 4.50
C LEU A 161 -6.77 -8.02 5.81
N GLN A 162 -7.73 -7.10 5.76
CA GLN A 162 -8.51 -6.71 6.94
C GLN A 162 -9.71 -7.61 7.18
N GLY A 163 -10.11 -8.44 6.21
CA GLY A 163 -11.20 -9.40 6.36
C GLY A 163 -10.81 -10.64 7.16
N ASP A 164 -11.67 -11.08 8.09
CA ASP A 164 -11.54 -12.37 8.75
C ASP A 164 -12.24 -13.48 7.93
N GLY A 165 -11.47 -14.39 7.34
CA GLY A 165 -11.97 -15.61 6.69
C GLY A 165 -11.92 -15.61 5.16
N PRO A 166 -12.29 -16.74 4.53
CA PRO A 166 -12.30 -16.88 3.07
C PRO A 166 -13.46 -16.10 2.46
N GLY A 167 -13.17 -15.21 1.51
CA GLY A 167 -14.18 -14.46 0.76
C GLY A 167 -13.55 -13.55 -0.28
N THR A 168 -14.25 -13.32 -1.38
CA THR A 168 -13.85 -12.43 -2.47
C THR A 168 -14.58 -11.10 -2.31
N GLY A 169 -13.89 -10.06 -1.82
CA GLY A 169 -14.50 -8.74 -1.68
C GLY A 169 -13.95 -7.91 -0.53
N LEU A 170 -14.41 -6.66 -0.47
CA LEU A 170 -14.20 -5.77 0.65
C LEU A 170 -15.24 -6.08 1.72
N ARG A 171 -14.73 -6.40 2.91
CA ARG A 171 -15.56 -6.64 4.08
C ARG A 171 -15.73 -5.37 4.90
N PRO A 172 -16.72 -5.31 5.80
CA PRO A 172 -16.90 -4.19 6.72
C PRO A 172 -15.61 -3.81 7.49
N SER A 173 -14.78 -4.79 7.84
CA SER A 173 -13.49 -4.55 8.52
C SER A 173 -12.46 -3.78 7.69
N ALA A 174 -12.60 -3.73 6.37
CA ALA A 174 -11.76 -2.93 5.48
C ALA A 174 -12.15 -1.44 5.46
N ALA A 175 -13.28 -1.05 6.08
CA ALA A 175 -13.79 0.32 6.08
C ALA A 175 -12.72 1.35 6.51
N THR A 176 -12.06 1.09 7.64
CA THR A 176 -11.01 1.97 8.18
C THR A 176 -9.85 2.13 7.19
N THR A 177 -9.43 1.04 6.53
CA THR A 177 -8.34 1.09 5.54
C THR A 177 -8.75 1.90 4.30
N ILE A 178 -9.95 1.67 3.76
CA ILE A 178 -10.42 2.43 2.60
C ILE A 178 -10.58 3.92 2.94
N GLU A 179 -11.06 4.23 4.14
CA GLU A 179 -11.14 5.61 4.62
C GLU A 179 -9.78 6.28 4.76
N GLU A 180 -8.79 5.61 5.34
CA GLU A 180 -7.44 6.18 5.47
C GLU A 180 -6.78 6.41 4.10
N ILE A 181 -7.03 5.51 3.14
CA ILE A 181 -6.61 5.71 1.75
C ILE A 181 -7.34 6.91 1.13
N ALA A 182 -8.65 7.02 1.29
CA ALA A 182 -9.43 8.15 0.79
C ALA A 182 -8.94 9.47 1.41
N ARG A 183 -8.66 9.48 2.71
CA ARG A 183 -8.11 10.64 3.45
C ARG A 183 -6.77 11.08 2.88
N PHE A 184 -5.85 10.15 2.61
CA PHE A 184 -4.58 10.51 1.97
C PHE A 184 -4.80 11.26 0.65
N TRP A 185 -5.71 10.79 -0.20
CA TRP A 185 -5.98 11.42 -1.50
C TRP A 185 -6.72 12.75 -1.35
N ARG A 186 -7.61 12.86 -0.36
CA ARG A 186 -8.27 14.11 0.03
C ARG A 186 -7.24 15.17 0.39
N ASP A 187 -6.35 14.85 1.33
CA ASP A 187 -5.28 15.73 1.80
C ASP A 187 -4.32 16.11 0.67
N ARG A 188 -3.95 15.13 -0.19
CA ARG A 188 -3.02 15.35 -1.31
C ARG A 188 -3.56 16.33 -2.36
N TYR A 189 -4.87 16.39 -2.52
CA TYR A 189 -5.53 17.25 -3.52
C TYR A 189 -6.22 18.48 -2.92
N GLY A 190 -6.18 18.66 -1.60
CA GLY A 190 -6.83 19.79 -0.93
C GLY A 190 -8.35 19.79 -1.14
N ILE A 191 -8.96 18.60 -1.13
CA ILE A 191 -10.41 18.44 -1.18
C ILE A 191 -10.91 18.57 0.26
N GLU A 192 -11.91 19.42 0.52
CA GLU A 192 -12.55 19.55 1.83
C GLU A 192 -13.63 18.48 2.03
#